data_AF-A0A3D0D0R9-F1
#
_entry.id   AF-A0A3D0D0R9-F1
#
_cell.length_a   1.000
_cell.length_b   1.000
_cell.length_c   1.000
_cell.angle_alpha   90.00
_cell.angle_beta   90.00
_cell.angle_gamma   90.00
#
_symmetry.space_group_name_H-M   'P 1'
#
loop_
_entity.id
_entity.type
_entity.pdbx_description
1 polymer ?
#
loop_
_entity_poly.entity_id
_entity_poly.type
_entity_poly.pdbx_seq_one_letter_code
_entity_poly.pdbx_strand_id
1 'polypeptide(L)' 'MRDSRIRDLVLSLIVGIVALLLFHLDHLIASYSGWDDPLWWLHLLVDSSYVIIYGGLFFVGLRGWRIWRSRRNTE' A
#
# COMPACT_ATOMS: atom_id res chain seq x y z
N MET A 1 -1.95 -6.22 -21.71
CA MET A 1 -2.65 -6.55 -20.43
C MET A 1 -1.71 -6.81 -19.25
N ARG A 2 -0.46 -7.26 -19.45
CA ARG A 2 0.48 -7.54 -18.35
C ARG A 2 1.12 -6.26 -17.78
N ASP A 3 1.47 -5.31 -18.66
CA ASP A 3 2.14 -4.05 -18.28
C ASP A 3 1.24 -3.12 -17.45
N SER A 4 -0.06 -3.10 -17.76
CA SER A 4 -1.03 -2.34 -16.98
C SER A 4 -1.19 -2.87 -15.56
N ARG A 5 -1.06 -4.19 -15.33
CA ARG A 5 -1.15 -4.77 -13.99
C ARG A 5 0.09 -4.46 -13.15
N ILE A 6 1.27 -4.49 -13.76
CA ILE A 6 2.53 -4.15 -13.08
C ILE A 6 2.52 -2.67 -12.69
N ARG A 7 2.09 -1.78 -13.60
CA ARG A 7 1.94 -0.36 -13.29
C ARG A 7 0.98 -0.11 -12.14
N ASP A 8 -0.16 -0.79 -12.11
CA ASP A 8 -1.13 -0.65 -11.02
C ASP A 8 -0.57 -1.12 -9.70
N LEU A 9 0.15 -2.24 -9.71
CA LEU A 9 0.80 -2.78 -8.53
C LEU A 9 1.85 -1.80 -7.99
N VAL A 10 2.68 -1.23 -8.87
CA VAL A 10 3.69 -0.22 -8.50
C VAL A 10 3.02 1.04 -7.94
N LEU A 11 1.98 1.56 -8.60
CA LEU A 11 1.23 2.71 -8.09
C LEU A 11 0.59 2.44 -6.73
N SER A 12 0.04 1.25 -6.53
CA SER A 12 -0.51 0.80 -5.26
C SER A 12 0.53 0.69 -4.16
N LEU A 13 1.73 0.18 -4.46
CA LEU A 13 2.82 0.14 -3.49
C LEU A 13 3.27 1.56 -3.10
N ILE A 14 3.38 2.48 -4.07
CA ILE A 14 3.69 3.88 -3.79
C ILE A 14 2.64 4.49 -2.87
N VAL A 15 1.34 4.29 -3.16
CA VAL A 15 0.26 4.80 -2.30
C VAL A 15 0.31 4.19 -0.90
N GLY A 16 0.60 2.89 -0.78
CA GLY A 16 0.79 2.23 0.51
C GLY A 16 1.92 2.84 1.32
N ILE A 17 3.07 3.11 0.70
CA ILE A 17 4.23 3.76 1.33
C ILE A 17 3.87 5.19 1.76
N VAL A 18 3.20 5.95 0.88
CA VAL A 18 2.75 7.32 1.20
C VAL A 18 1.77 7.31 2.39
N ALA A 19 0.84 6.36 2.44
CA ALA A 19 -0.08 6.23 3.56
C ALA A 19 0.64 5.90 4.88
N LEU A 20 1.62 4.99 4.84
CA LEU A 20 2.48 4.71 6.00
C LEU A 20 3.19 5.99 6.48
N LEU A 21 3.80 6.75 5.57
CA LEU A 21 4.53 7.98 5.89
C LEU A 21 3.64 9.13 6.39
N LEU A 22 2.37 9.17 6.02
CA LEU A 22 1.46 10.23 6.45
C LEU A 22 0.71 9.92 7.73
N PHE A 23 0.34 8.64 7.94
CA PHE A 23 -0.53 8.25 9.05
C PHE A 23 0.20 7.54 10.19
N HIS A 24 1.39 6.98 9.93
CA HIS A 24 2.11 6.12 10.87
C HIS A 24 3.61 6.48 10.94
N LEU A 25 3.95 7.75 10.66
CA LEU A 25 5.34 8.21 10.70
C LEU A 25 5.98 8.12 12.08
N ASP A 26 5.18 8.41 13.10
CA ASP A 26 5.53 8.28 14.51
C ASP A 26 5.88 6.84 14.87
N HIS A 27 5.06 5.88 14.43
CA HIS A 27 5.35 4.46 14.56
C HIS A 27 6.63 4.07 13.82
N LEU A 28 6.75 4.47 12.55
CA LEU A 28 7.92 4.16 11.72
C LEU A 28 9.23 4.67 12.35
N ILE A 29 9.24 5.89 12.90
CA ILE A 29 10.41 6.46 13.58
C ILE A 29 10.74 5.64 14.83
N ALA A 30 9.75 5.23 15.62
CA ALA A 30 9.97 4.38 16.79
C ALA A 30 10.55 3.01 16.39
N SER A 31 10.02 2.40 15.34
CA SER A 31 10.46 1.10 14.80
C SER A 31 11.90 1.13 14.28
N TYR A 32 12.33 2.25 13.66
CA TYR A 32 13.68 2.43 13.12
C TYR A 32 14.67 3.06 14.12
N SER A 33 14.24 3.43 15.32
CA SER A 33 15.12 3.95 16.38
C SER A 33 15.34 2.96 17.51
N GLY A 34 14.42 2.02 17.75
CA GLY A 34 14.53 0.96 18.77
C GLY A 34 15.14 -0.35 18.27
N TRP A 35 16.33 -0.33 17.67
CA TRP A 35 17.03 -1.56 17.21
C TRP A 35 17.47 -2.48 18.36
N ASP A 36 17.47 -1.93 19.56
CA ASP A 36 17.73 -2.56 20.84
C ASP A 36 16.48 -3.25 21.44
N ASP A 37 15.27 -3.00 20.90
CA ASP A 37 14.04 -3.71 21.28
C ASP A 37 14.09 -5.17 20.75
N PRO A 38 13.95 -6.21 21.59
CA PRO A 38 13.88 -7.61 21.14
C PRO A 38 12.74 -7.90 20.15
N LEU A 39 11.76 -7.01 20.01
CA LEU A 39 10.62 -7.10 19.10
C LEU A 39 10.72 -6.16 17.88
N TRP A 40 11.88 -5.58 17.57
CA TRP A 40 12.11 -4.70 16.39
C TRP A 40 11.55 -5.27 15.07
N TRP A 41 11.65 -6.58 14.87
CA TRP A 41 11.16 -7.27 13.66
C TRP A 41 9.63 -7.27 13.56
N LEU A 42 8.91 -7.27 14.69
CA LEU A 42 7.45 -7.22 14.74
C LEU A 42 6.99 -5.83 14.30
N HIS A 43 7.70 -4.78 14.71
CA HIS A 43 7.43 -3.42 14.29
C HIS A 43 7.56 -3.27 12.76
N LEU A 44 8.62 -3.80 12.15
CA LEU A 44 8.77 -3.82 10.69
C LEU A 44 7.67 -4.61 9.97
N LEU A 45 7.21 -5.71 10.57
CA LEU A 45 6.12 -6.51 10.03
C LEU A 45 4.80 -5.72 10.05
N VAL A 46 4.55 -4.97 11.12
CA VAL A 46 3.38 -4.08 11.26
C VAL A 46 3.45 -2.96 10.22
N ASP A 47 4.59 -2.29 10.07
CA ASP A 47 4.77 -1.24 9.05
C ASP A 47 4.54 -1.78 7.63
N SER A 48 5.08 -2.96 7.33
CA SER A 48 4.88 -3.64 6.05
C SER A 48 3.40 -3.99 5.82
N SER A 49 2.67 -4.34 6.88
CA SER A 49 1.24 -4.64 6.81
C SER A 49 0.42 -3.41 6.42
N TYR A 50 0.76 -2.22 6.92
CA TYR A 50 0.10 -0.97 6.52
C TYR A 50 0.28 -0.71 5.02
N VAL A 51 1.50 -0.86 4.50
CA VAL A 51 1.77 -0.69 3.06
C VAL A 51 0.92 -1.64 2.22
N ILE A 52 0.84 -2.91 2.63
CA ILE A 52 0.06 -3.94 1.93
C ILE A 52 -1.44 -3.64 2.00
N ILE A 53 -1.96 -3.24 3.17
CA ILE A 53 -3.39 -2.94 3.36
C ILE A 53 -3.80 -1.72 2.55
N TYR A 54 -3.14 -0.58 2.74
CA TYR A 54 -3.48 0.66 2.04
C TYR A 54 -3.25 0.54 0.53
N GLY A 55 -2.11 -0.04 0.13
CA GLY A 55 -1.80 -0.28 -1.28
C GLY A 55 -2.76 -1.28 -1.93
N GLY A 56 -3.12 -2.34 -1.21
CA GLY A 56 -4.06 -3.37 -1.67
C GLY A 56 -5.47 -2.82 -1.87
N LEU A 57 -5.99 -2.03 -0.92
CA LEU A 57 -7.27 -1.35 -1.06
C LEU A 57 -7.28 -0.43 -2.28
N PHE A 58 -6.22 0.34 -2.48
CA PHE A 58 -6.06 1.20 -3.66
C PHE A 58 -6.02 0.37 -4.95
N PHE A 59 -5.29 -0.75 -4.97
CA PHE A 59 -5.21 -1.65 -6.14
C PHE A 59 -6.57 -2.19 -6.56
N VAL A 60 -7.35 -2.68 -5.59
CA VAL A 60 -8.71 -3.19 -5.80
C VAL A 60 -9.62 -2.07 -6.31
N GLY A 61 -9.56 -0.88 -5.68
CA GLY A 61 -10.33 0.29 -6.11
C GLY A 61 -10.03 0.70 -7.55
N LEU A 62 -8.76 0.72 -7.95
CA LEU A 62 -8.32 1.10 -9.30
C LEU A 62 -8.84 0.12 -10.36
N ARG A 63 -8.84 -1.18 -10.04
CA ARG A 63 -9.42 -2.21 -10.92
C ARG A 63 -10.94 -2.13 -10.98
N GLY A 64 -11.60 -1.99 -9.84
CA GLY A 64 -13.06 -1.82 -9.78
C GLY A 64 -13.52 -0.62 -10.61
N TRP A 65 -12.84 0.51 -10.46
CA TRP A 65 -13.10 1.73 -11.24
C TRP A 65 -12.96 1.52 -12.75
N ARG A 66 -11.91 0.82 -13.19
CA ARG A 66 -11.72 0.53 -14.62
C ARG A 66 -12.80 -0.36 -15.19
N ILE A 67 -13.15 -1.43 -14.46
CA ILE A 67 -14.22 -2.34 -14.88
C ILE A 67 -15.52 -1.58 -15.01
N TRP A 68 -15.85 -0.77 -14.00
CA TRP A 68 -17.04 0.07 -14.01
C TRP A 68 -17.06 1.06 -15.18
N ARG A 69 -15.97 1.79 -15.43
CA ARG A 69 -15.87 2.71 -16.59
C ARG A 69 -15.99 1.99 -17.92
N SER A 70 -15.40 0.82 -18.05
CA SER A 70 -15.48 0.04 -19.29
C SER A 70 -16.93 -0.35 -19.59
N ARG A 71 -17.72 -0.72 -18.58
CA ARG A 71 -19.13 -1.10 -18.77
C ARG A 71 -19.98 0.08 -19.25
N ARG A 72 -19.80 1.26 -18.65
CA ARG A 72 -20.52 2.49 -19.04
C ARG A 72 -20.28 2.95 -20.48
N ASN A 73 -19.14 2.61 -21.10
CA ASN A 73 -18.83 3.02 -22.46
C ASN A 73 -19.33 2.02 -23.52
N THR A 74 -19.98 0.93 -23.11
CA THR A 74 -20.53 -0.13 -23.98
C THR A 74 -22.05 -0.11 -24.04
N GLU A 75 -22.69 0.74 -23.24
CA GLU A 75 -24.13 1.05 -23.25
C GLU A 75 -24.35 2.34 -24.03
#